data_AF-A0A4P5NJZ6-F1
#
_entry.id   AF-A0A4P5NJZ6-F1
#
_cell.length_a   1.000
_cell.length_b   1.000
_cell.length_c   1.000
_cell.angle_alpha   90.00
_cell.angle_beta   90.00
_cell.angle_gamma   90.00
#
_symmetry.space_group_name_H-M   'P 1'
#
loop_
_entity.id
_entity.type
_entity.pdbx_description
1 polymer ?
#
loop_
_entity_poly.entity_id
_entity_poly.type
_entity_poly.pdbx_seq_one_letter_code
_entity_poly.pdbx_strand_id
1 'polypeptide(L)'
;MVMRAGRGVLPGIGKCTPQTSGLHDTSVFDMTTQMMIELIAVLTAVRDDVPQVMTIDHGRLLPSGPLESTHRSLQAGVRAWVERQTGHPIGHVEQLYTFADHDRLLATGQGRLIAISYLALTRSHAGETGWRDWYDYFPWENCKTDEGRDCLAIIERLLCRWVADMGNAAVRVRQWQRCVSLFAIGDMVVWNDELVLQRYELLYEAGLVAEAGCAPENAVPGQAMHHDHRRILATGMARLRAKIRYRPVVFELMPEEFTLLQLQRVMESLSGIHIHKQNFRRLIMQQQLVEETGGIEENTGGRPARLYRFCGEVRQARQFVGTKIPLFQP
;
A
#
# COMPACT_ATOMS: atom_id res chain seq x y z
N MET A 1 -24.80 0.52 -11.84
CA MET A 1 -26.23 0.33 -11.52
C MET A 1 -26.34 0.29 -10.00
N VAL A 2 -26.60 1.46 -9.40
CA VAL A 2 -26.55 1.70 -7.96
C VAL A 2 -27.93 1.41 -7.36
N MET A 3 -28.02 0.48 -6.41
CA MET A 3 -29.25 0.24 -5.64
C MET A 3 -29.35 1.24 -4.49
N ARG A 4 -30.44 2.01 -4.48
CA ARG A 4 -30.89 2.88 -3.38
C ARG A 4 -31.69 2.07 -2.37
N ALA A 5 -31.39 2.22 -1.08
CA ALA A 5 -32.27 1.81 0.01
C ALA A 5 -33.32 2.90 0.29
N GLY A 6 -34.60 2.52 0.30
CA GLY A 6 -35.73 3.41 0.53
C GLY A 6 -35.97 3.68 2.03
N ARG A 7 -36.30 4.92 2.36
CA ARG A 7 -36.92 5.31 3.65
C ARG A 7 -38.38 5.69 3.43
N GLY A 8 -39.20 5.32 4.41
CA GLY A 8 -40.66 5.32 4.38
C GLY A 8 -41.34 6.68 4.30
N VAL A 9 -42.63 6.60 3.95
CA VAL A 9 -43.56 7.69 3.65
C VAL A 9 -44.59 7.81 4.78
N LEU A 10 -45.05 9.06 5.02
CA LEU A 10 -46.43 9.55 5.32
C LEU A 10 -46.45 10.59 6.47
N PRO A 11 -47.46 11.49 6.57
CA PRO A 11 -48.15 12.25 5.51
C PRO A 11 -48.47 13.73 5.88
N GLY A 12 -48.76 14.55 4.85
CA GLY A 12 -49.86 15.53 4.87
C GLY A 12 -49.59 16.99 5.28
N ILE A 13 -49.93 17.90 4.36
CA ILE A 13 -50.92 19.02 4.48
C ILE A 13 -50.42 20.28 3.72
N GLY A 14 -51.33 20.85 2.89
CA GLY A 14 -51.36 22.29 2.63
C GLY A 14 -51.08 22.75 1.20
N LYS A 15 -52.13 22.86 0.37
CA LYS A 15 -52.14 23.71 -0.82
C LYS A 15 -52.29 25.18 -0.39
N CYS A 16 -51.42 26.05 -0.90
CA CYS A 16 -51.68 27.48 -1.06
C CYS A 16 -50.88 27.99 -2.26
N THR A 17 -51.57 28.40 -3.32
CA THR A 17 -51.04 29.35 -4.31
C THR A 17 -51.21 30.77 -3.77
N PRO A 18 -50.25 31.67 -4.03
CA PRO A 18 -50.59 32.76 -4.96
C PRO A 18 -49.42 33.27 -5.84
N GLN A 19 -49.83 33.71 -7.03
CA GLN A 19 -49.44 34.95 -7.74
C GLN A 19 -47.97 35.29 -8.05
N THR A 20 -47.78 35.53 -9.35
CA THR A 20 -46.69 36.22 -10.05
C THR A 20 -46.59 37.71 -9.70
N SER A 21 -45.40 38.14 -9.27
CA SER A 21 -44.78 39.45 -9.55
C SER A 21 -43.29 39.29 -9.18
N GLY A 22 -42.33 39.46 -10.08
CA GLY A 22 -41.76 40.77 -10.40
C GLY A 22 -40.26 40.76 -10.04
N LEU A 23 -39.42 40.73 -11.08
CA LEU A 23 -38.09 41.35 -11.19
C LEU A 23 -36.93 40.94 -10.25
N HIS A 24 -35.81 40.61 -10.92
CA HIS A 24 -34.41 40.65 -10.49
C HIS A 24 -34.00 39.74 -9.33
N ASP A 25 -33.32 38.63 -9.64
CA ASP A 25 -31.86 38.54 -9.45
C ASP A 25 -31.34 37.22 -10.04
N THR A 26 -30.76 37.24 -11.24
CA THR A 26 -29.95 36.11 -11.73
C THR A 26 -28.54 36.27 -11.17
N SER A 27 -28.40 36.16 -9.86
CA SER A 27 -27.13 35.76 -9.27
C SER A 27 -27.02 34.24 -9.45
N VAL A 28 -26.43 33.83 -10.57
CA VAL A 28 -25.83 32.49 -10.66
C VAL A 28 -24.78 32.46 -9.55
N PHE A 29 -25.12 31.91 -8.38
CA PHE A 29 -24.13 31.54 -7.38
C PHE A 29 -23.27 30.47 -8.03
N ASP A 30 -22.15 30.89 -8.59
CA ASP A 30 -21.07 30.00 -8.95
C ASP A 30 -20.48 29.49 -7.64
N MET A 31 -21.11 28.45 -7.07
CA MET A 31 -20.55 27.65 -5.98
C MET A 31 -19.37 26.86 -6.54
N THR A 32 -18.29 27.57 -6.86
CA THR A 32 -17.00 26.97 -7.19
C THR A 32 -16.56 26.18 -5.95
N THR A 33 -16.83 24.89 -5.96
CA THR A 33 -16.33 23.97 -4.93
C THR A 33 -14.81 24.04 -5.00
N GLN A 34 -14.18 24.54 -3.93
CA GLN A 34 -12.74 24.69 -3.91
C GLN A 34 -12.10 23.29 -3.89
N MET A 35 -11.38 22.94 -4.94
CA MET A 35 -10.64 21.67 -5.02
C MET A 35 -9.23 21.89 -4.47
N MET A 36 -8.87 21.12 -3.46
CA MET A 36 -7.50 21.07 -2.94
C MET A 36 -6.87 19.76 -3.37
N ILE A 37 -5.61 19.81 -3.79
CA ILE A 37 -4.82 18.62 -4.14
C ILE A 37 -3.81 18.41 -3.02
N GLU A 38 -3.84 17.23 -2.42
CA GLU A 38 -2.81 16.76 -1.51
C GLU A 38 -1.93 15.73 -2.22
N LEU A 39 -0.63 15.82 -2.01
CA LEU A 39 0.36 14.88 -2.51
C LEU A 39 0.80 14.01 -1.34
N ILE A 40 0.74 12.69 -1.49
CA ILE A 40 1.06 11.73 -0.42
C ILE A 40 2.16 10.77 -0.92
N ALA A 41 3.18 10.52 -0.09
CA ALA A 41 4.29 9.65 -0.44
C ALA A 41 4.35 8.40 0.44
N VAL A 42 4.32 7.22 -0.19
CA VAL A 42 4.77 5.96 0.41
C VAL A 42 6.26 5.86 0.14
N LEU A 43 7.08 6.46 1.02
CA LEU A 43 8.53 6.35 0.94
C LEU A 43 8.98 5.08 1.65
N THR A 44 9.58 4.16 0.89
CA THR A 44 10.00 2.83 1.33
C THR A 44 11.51 2.68 1.26
N ALA A 45 12.07 2.05 2.29
CA ALA A 45 13.45 1.59 2.35
C ALA A 45 13.48 0.18 2.96
N VAL A 46 14.62 -0.51 2.85
CA VAL A 46 14.86 -1.76 3.58
C VAL A 46 16.11 -1.59 4.42
N ARG A 47 15.99 -1.87 5.73
CA ARG A 47 17.05 -1.71 6.72
C ARG A 47 17.13 -2.98 7.55
N ASP A 48 18.32 -3.57 7.66
CA ASP A 48 18.54 -4.79 8.46
C ASP A 48 17.56 -5.93 8.11
N ASP A 49 17.33 -6.15 6.81
CA ASP A 49 16.37 -7.13 6.27
C ASP A 49 14.89 -6.86 6.68
N VAL A 50 14.58 -5.66 7.17
CA VAL A 50 13.22 -5.20 7.52
C VAL A 50 12.74 -4.13 6.54
N PRO A 51 11.59 -4.32 5.88
CA PRO A 51 10.99 -3.30 5.04
C PRO A 51 10.35 -2.19 5.90
N GLN A 52 10.74 -0.96 5.61
CA GLN A 52 10.29 0.19 6.37
C GLN A 52 9.57 1.19 5.49
N VAL A 53 8.57 1.85 6.07
CA VAL A 53 7.89 3.00 5.50
C VAL A 53 8.16 4.23 6.35
N MET A 54 8.43 5.35 5.70
CA MET A 54 8.56 6.65 6.36
C MET A 54 7.18 7.14 6.80
N THR A 55 7.12 7.64 8.03
CA THR A 55 5.88 8.13 8.64
C THR A 55 6.11 9.44 9.36
N ILE A 56 5.04 10.22 9.47
CA ILE A 56 4.97 11.44 10.29
C ILE A 56 3.88 11.25 11.36
N ASP A 57 3.71 12.23 12.24
CA ASP A 57 2.70 12.19 13.31
C ASP A 57 2.77 10.88 14.13
N HIS A 58 3.96 10.58 14.62
CA HIS A 58 4.27 9.39 15.44
C HIS A 58 3.95 8.03 14.79
N GLY A 59 3.74 7.95 13.47
CA GLY A 59 3.39 6.72 12.76
C GLY A 59 1.98 6.73 12.16
N ARG A 60 1.17 7.76 12.41
CA ARG A 60 -0.24 7.75 12.01
C ARG A 60 -0.49 8.30 10.62
N LEU A 61 0.50 8.96 10.01
CA LEU A 61 0.41 9.58 8.70
C LEU A 61 1.62 9.23 7.84
N LEU A 62 1.41 9.27 6.54
CA LEU A 62 2.49 9.23 5.53
C LEU A 62 2.92 10.67 5.23
N PRO A 63 4.18 10.92 4.83
CA PRO A 63 4.61 12.23 4.37
C PRO A 63 3.66 12.78 3.30
N SER A 64 3.07 13.94 3.56
CA SER A 64 2.08 14.54 2.68
C SER A 64 2.01 16.06 2.79
N GLY A 65 1.49 16.69 1.75
CA GLY A 65 1.23 18.13 1.78
C GLY A 65 0.52 18.65 0.53
N PRO A 66 0.01 19.89 0.56
CA PRO A 66 -0.73 20.46 -0.56
C PRO A 66 0.15 20.66 -1.79
N LEU A 67 -0.46 20.58 -2.98
CA LEU A 67 0.18 21.03 -4.21
C LEU A 67 0.31 22.58 -4.18
N GLU A 68 1.52 23.06 -3.96
CA GLU A 68 1.86 24.49 -4.02
C GLU A 68 2.10 24.98 -5.46
N SER A 69 1.83 26.26 -5.72
CA SER A 69 2.06 26.91 -7.03
C SER A 69 3.55 26.99 -7.43
N THR A 70 4.44 26.83 -6.46
CA THR A 70 5.91 26.79 -6.63
C THR A 70 6.38 25.46 -7.23
N HIS A 71 5.57 24.40 -7.15
CA HIS A 71 5.93 23.08 -7.66
C HIS A 71 5.82 23.02 -9.19
N ARG A 72 6.94 22.80 -9.87
CA ARG A 72 6.97 22.67 -11.34
C ARG A 72 6.24 21.43 -11.88
N SER A 73 5.98 20.44 -11.03
CA SER A 73 5.19 19.24 -11.35
C SER A 73 4.71 18.57 -10.06
N LEU A 74 3.73 17.66 -10.16
CA LEU A 74 3.27 16.86 -9.02
C LEU A 74 4.42 16.06 -8.38
N GLN A 75 5.29 15.47 -9.21
CA GLN A 75 6.47 14.73 -8.75
C GLN A 75 7.49 15.64 -8.05
N ALA A 76 7.68 16.87 -8.52
CA ALA A 76 8.52 17.84 -7.84
C ALA A 76 7.94 18.23 -6.48
N GLY A 77 6.62 18.36 -6.38
CA GLY A 77 5.93 18.65 -5.13
C GLY A 77 6.07 17.54 -4.09
N VAL A 78 5.92 16.27 -4.49
CA VAL A 78 6.17 15.13 -3.59
C VAL A 78 7.60 15.12 -3.08
N ARG A 79 8.58 15.31 -3.97
CA ARG A 79 10.00 15.36 -3.58
C ARG A 79 10.24 16.47 -2.56
N ALA A 80 9.73 17.67 -2.83
CA ALA A 80 9.86 18.81 -1.93
C ALA A 80 9.24 18.54 -0.55
N TRP A 81 8.05 17.94 -0.49
CA TRP A 81 7.40 17.62 0.79
C TRP A 81 8.14 16.55 1.58
N VAL A 82 8.56 15.46 0.93
CA VAL A 82 9.32 14.39 1.59
C VAL A 82 10.64 14.94 2.12
N GLU A 83 11.40 15.68 1.31
CA GLU A 83 12.68 16.27 1.73
C GLU A 83 12.46 17.28 2.87
N ARG A 84 11.42 18.12 2.81
CA ARG A 84 11.11 19.11 3.85
C ARG A 84 10.69 18.48 5.17
N GLN A 85 9.88 17.42 5.14
CA GLN A 85 9.32 16.80 6.34
C GLN A 85 10.23 15.75 6.97
N THR A 86 11.05 15.10 6.16
CA THR A 86 11.80 13.91 6.59
C THR A 86 13.32 14.11 6.45
N GLY A 87 13.77 15.06 5.62
CA GLY A 87 15.19 15.27 5.35
C GLY A 87 15.81 14.23 4.40
N HIS A 88 15.03 13.28 3.89
CA HIS A 88 15.52 12.20 3.04
C HIS A 88 15.29 12.49 1.56
N PRO A 89 16.35 12.42 0.72
CA PRO A 89 16.18 12.52 -0.72
C PRO A 89 15.46 11.29 -1.25
N ILE A 90 14.66 11.48 -2.30
CA ILE A 90 14.01 10.36 -2.97
C ILE A 90 14.88 9.85 -4.12
N GLY A 91 15.16 8.55 -4.17
CA GLY A 91 15.77 7.91 -5.34
C GLY A 91 14.77 7.78 -6.49
N HIS A 92 13.92 6.76 -6.40
CA HIS A 92 12.88 6.46 -7.39
C HIS A 92 11.53 7.01 -6.96
N VAL A 93 10.75 7.58 -7.89
CA VAL A 93 9.34 8.00 -7.66
C VAL A 93 8.49 7.51 -8.82
N GLU A 94 7.34 6.93 -8.50
CA GLU A 94 6.26 6.62 -9.44
C GLU A 94 4.92 7.04 -8.83
N GLN A 95 4.01 7.56 -9.64
CA GLN A 95 2.64 7.78 -9.21
C GLN A 95 1.94 6.42 -8.96
N LEU A 96 1.24 6.31 -7.84
CA LEU A 96 0.41 5.16 -7.49
C LEU A 96 -1.00 5.36 -8.04
N TYR A 97 -1.83 6.09 -7.30
CA TYR A 97 -3.24 6.28 -7.61
C TYR A 97 -3.68 7.69 -7.25
N THR A 98 -4.83 8.09 -7.80
CA THR A 98 -5.49 9.33 -7.41
C THR A 98 -6.77 8.96 -6.67
N PHE A 99 -6.86 9.37 -5.41
CA PHE A 99 -8.01 9.18 -4.55
C PHE A 99 -8.80 10.49 -4.51
N ALA A 100 -10.02 10.44 -5.01
CA ALA A 100 -11.00 11.51 -4.85
C ALA A 100 -12.04 11.03 -3.85
N ASP A 101 -11.72 11.12 -2.56
CA ASP A 101 -12.69 10.73 -1.54
C ASP A 101 -13.58 11.91 -1.17
N HIS A 102 -14.88 11.67 -1.10
CA HIS A 102 -15.87 12.67 -0.72
C HIS A 102 -15.88 12.89 0.80
N ASP A 103 -15.35 11.94 1.57
CA ASP A 103 -15.36 11.95 3.03
C ASP A 103 -14.19 12.75 3.63
N ARG A 104 -13.19 13.12 2.82
CA ARG A 104 -12.16 14.09 3.20
C ARG A 104 -12.65 15.53 2.96
N LEU A 105 -13.70 15.93 3.70
CA LEU A 105 -14.10 17.34 3.74
C LEU A 105 -13.04 18.14 4.50
N LEU A 106 -12.61 19.26 3.92
CA LEU A 106 -11.84 20.26 4.67
C LEU A 106 -12.64 20.66 5.93
N ALA A 107 -11.95 21.08 7.00
CA ALA A 107 -12.59 21.54 8.24
C ALA A 107 -13.67 22.63 8.02
N THR A 108 -13.65 23.31 6.86
CA THR A 108 -14.61 24.32 6.42
C THR A 108 -15.83 23.79 5.67
N GLY A 109 -15.94 22.47 5.41
CA GLY A 109 -17.11 21.83 4.79
C GLY A 109 -17.39 22.16 3.33
N GLN A 110 -16.57 23.00 2.67
CA GLN A 110 -16.82 23.53 1.32
C GLN A 110 -15.72 23.19 0.29
N GLY A 111 -14.85 22.22 0.57
CA GLY A 111 -13.81 21.81 -0.37
C GLY A 111 -13.69 20.31 -0.55
N ARG A 112 -13.40 19.89 -1.78
CA ARG A 112 -13.06 18.51 -2.13
C ARG A 112 -11.54 18.35 -2.08
N LEU A 113 -11.07 17.35 -1.35
CA LEU A 113 -9.66 16.99 -1.32
C LEU A 113 -9.39 15.84 -2.30
N ILE A 114 -8.47 16.06 -3.24
CA ILE A 114 -7.96 15.04 -4.14
C ILE A 114 -6.57 14.65 -3.65
N ALA A 115 -6.42 13.42 -3.16
CA ALA A 115 -5.15 12.88 -2.75
C ALA A 115 -4.48 12.15 -3.93
N ILE A 116 -3.30 12.59 -4.34
CA ILE A 116 -2.49 11.93 -5.36
C ILE A 116 -1.33 11.24 -4.63
N SER A 117 -1.31 9.92 -4.67
CA SER A 117 -0.30 9.14 -3.98
C SER A 117 0.83 8.70 -4.89
N TYR A 118 2.02 8.56 -4.29
CA TYR A 118 3.25 8.19 -4.96
C TYR A 118 3.97 7.09 -4.19
N LEU A 119 4.57 6.15 -4.92
CA LEU A 119 5.52 5.19 -4.39
C LEU A 119 6.91 5.79 -4.59
N ALA A 120 7.64 5.92 -3.50
CA ALA A 120 8.99 6.43 -3.47
C ALA A 120 9.92 5.37 -2.88
N LEU A 121 11.06 5.12 -3.51
CA LEU A 121 12.06 4.18 -3.00
C LEU A 121 13.36 4.94 -2.73
N THR A 122 13.99 4.61 -1.61
CA THR A 122 15.28 5.16 -1.24
C THR A 122 16.13 4.12 -0.54
N ARG A 123 17.44 4.36 -0.53
CA ARG A 123 18.39 3.56 0.24
C ARG A 123 18.35 4.06 1.68
N SER A 124 18.27 3.14 2.64
CA SER A 124 18.31 3.48 4.07
C SER A 124 19.68 4.05 4.45
N HIS A 125 19.73 5.09 5.29
CA HIS A 125 20.97 5.59 5.90
C HIS A 125 20.90 5.48 7.44
N ALA A 126 22.05 5.44 8.12
CA ALA A 126 22.08 5.32 9.59
C ALA A 126 21.63 6.64 10.26
N GLY A 127 20.93 6.53 11.41
CA GLY A 127 20.54 7.69 12.23
C GLY A 127 19.23 8.39 11.81
N GLU A 128 18.52 7.86 10.83
CA GLU A 128 17.26 8.41 10.35
C GLU A 128 16.10 8.09 11.30
N THR A 129 15.15 9.02 11.46
CA THR A 129 13.97 8.87 12.33
C THR A 129 12.69 8.84 11.50
N GLY A 130 11.58 8.35 12.07
CA GLY A 130 10.28 8.29 11.37
C GLY A 130 10.04 7.02 10.54
N TRP A 131 11.04 6.16 10.41
CA TRP A 131 10.90 4.83 9.80
C TRP A 131 10.14 3.86 10.71
N ARG A 132 9.17 3.16 10.13
CA ARG A 132 8.36 2.12 10.79
C ARG A 132 8.39 0.84 9.97
N ASP A 133 8.41 -0.32 10.63
CA ASP A 133 8.18 -1.58 9.92
C ASP A 133 6.77 -1.50 9.30
N TRP A 134 6.65 -1.73 8.00
CA TRP A 134 5.32 -1.67 7.38
C TRP A 134 4.39 -2.81 7.86
N TYR A 135 4.94 -3.87 8.47
CA TYR A 135 4.21 -4.98 9.07
C TYR A 135 3.62 -4.61 10.43
N ASP A 136 4.05 -3.50 11.04
CA ASP A 136 3.34 -2.91 12.17
C ASP A 136 1.90 -2.54 11.79
N TYR A 137 1.66 -2.17 10.52
CA TYR A 137 0.35 -1.82 9.97
C TYR A 137 -0.37 -3.01 9.34
N PHE A 138 0.35 -4.03 8.89
CA PHE A 138 -0.22 -5.22 8.26
C PHE A 138 0.43 -6.52 8.75
N PRO A 139 0.26 -6.90 10.03
CA PRO A 139 0.97 -8.05 10.59
C PRO A 139 0.73 -9.36 9.82
N TRP A 140 -0.50 -9.55 9.32
CA TRP A 140 -0.90 -10.71 8.53
C TRP A 140 -0.23 -10.82 7.15
N GLU A 141 0.47 -9.79 6.69
CA GLU A 141 1.20 -9.79 5.42
C GLU A 141 2.61 -10.39 5.53
N ASN A 142 3.06 -10.72 6.74
CA ASN A 142 4.35 -11.38 7.00
C ASN A 142 4.16 -12.85 7.38
N CYS A 143 3.87 -13.69 6.41
CA CYS A 143 3.62 -15.12 6.63
C CYS A 143 4.85 -15.91 7.11
N LYS A 144 6.05 -15.30 7.09
CA LYS A 144 7.29 -15.92 7.56
C LYS A 144 7.34 -16.05 9.08
N THR A 145 6.72 -15.13 9.82
CA THR A 145 6.81 -15.10 11.29
C THR A 145 5.61 -15.80 11.93
N ASP A 146 5.79 -16.21 13.20
CA ASP A 146 4.70 -16.80 13.98
C ASP A 146 3.59 -15.77 14.22
N GLU A 147 3.94 -14.51 14.50
CA GLU A 147 2.98 -13.44 14.73
C GLU A 147 2.07 -13.20 13.51
N GLY A 148 2.63 -13.25 12.30
CA GLY A 148 1.85 -13.12 11.07
C GLY A 148 0.88 -14.29 10.86
N ARG A 149 1.31 -15.52 11.16
CA ARG A 149 0.46 -16.72 11.09
C ARG A 149 -0.65 -16.70 12.14
N ASP A 150 -0.34 -16.29 13.36
CA ASP A 150 -1.33 -16.13 14.42
C ASP A 150 -2.38 -15.06 14.05
N CYS A 151 -1.95 -13.96 13.44
CA CYS A 151 -2.87 -12.95 12.90
C CYS A 151 -3.80 -13.52 11.82
N LEU A 152 -3.29 -14.37 10.92
CA LEU A 152 -4.10 -15.03 9.90
C LEU A 152 -5.17 -15.95 10.51
N ALA A 153 -4.81 -16.71 11.56
CA ALA A 153 -5.77 -17.57 12.26
C ALA A 153 -6.89 -16.75 12.95
N ILE A 154 -6.55 -15.61 13.54
CA ILE A 154 -7.54 -14.67 14.10
C ILE A 154 -8.47 -14.14 13.01
N ILE A 155 -7.90 -13.69 11.88
CA ILE A 155 -8.64 -13.16 10.74
C ILE A 155 -9.61 -14.20 10.19
N GLU A 156 -9.16 -15.44 9.98
CA GLU A 156 -10.00 -16.52 9.48
C GLU A 156 -11.22 -16.74 10.38
N ARG A 157 -11.02 -16.82 11.70
CA ARG A 157 -12.11 -16.99 12.67
C ARG A 157 -13.11 -15.82 12.61
N LEU A 158 -12.63 -14.59 12.51
CA LEU A 158 -13.48 -13.39 12.46
C LEU A 158 -14.24 -13.28 11.13
N LEU A 159 -13.61 -13.62 10.01
CA LEU A 159 -14.25 -13.67 8.70
C LEU A 159 -15.32 -14.77 8.62
N CYS A 160 -15.06 -15.94 9.20
CA CYS A 160 -16.06 -17.00 9.35
C CYS A 160 -17.32 -16.49 10.05
N ARG A 161 -17.17 -15.78 11.17
CA ARG A 161 -18.28 -15.19 11.92
C ARG A 161 -19.02 -14.13 11.10
N TRP A 162 -18.28 -13.20 10.50
CA TRP A 162 -18.85 -12.14 9.67
C TRP A 162 -19.68 -12.69 8.50
N VAL A 163 -19.19 -13.73 7.84
CA VAL A 163 -19.93 -14.39 6.75
C VAL A 163 -21.14 -15.17 7.28
N ALA A 164 -21.02 -15.84 8.43
CA ALA A 164 -22.14 -16.57 9.03
C ALA A 164 -23.33 -15.66 9.38
N ASP A 165 -23.08 -14.43 9.79
CA ASP A 165 -24.10 -13.44 10.15
C ASP A 165 -24.87 -12.89 8.92
N MET A 166 -24.45 -13.20 7.68
CA MET A 166 -25.14 -12.75 6.48
C MET A 166 -26.42 -13.57 6.20
N GLY A 167 -27.54 -12.87 6.03
CA GLY A 167 -28.86 -13.50 5.89
C GLY A 167 -29.09 -14.37 4.64
N ASN A 168 -28.35 -14.16 3.54
CA ASN A 168 -28.56 -14.86 2.27
C ASN A 168 -27.48 -15.93 2.01
N ALA A 169 -27.88 -17.19 1.78
CA ALA A 169 -26.97 -18.31 1.54
C ALA A 169 -26.07 -18.15 0.31
N ALA A 170 -26.61 -17.63 -0.80
CA ALA A 170 -25.82 -17.39 -2.01
C ALA A 170 -24.79 -16.26 -1.81
N VAL A 171 -25.14 -15.26 -1.00
CA VAL A 171 -24.21 -14.19 -0.59
C VAL A 171 -23.12 -14.76 0.30
N ARG A 172 -23.47 -15.62 1.28
CA ARG A 172 -22.50 -16.30 2.15
C ARG A 172 -21.46 -17.10 1.35
N VAL A 173 -21.92 -17.92 0.42
CA VAL A 173 -21.01 -18.73 -0.42
C VAL A 173 -20.05 -17.84 -1.21
N ARG A 174 -20.56 -16.79 -1.87
CA ARG A 174 -19.74 -15.87 -2.66
C ARG A 174 -18.73 -15.12 -1.78
N GLN A 175 -19.17 -14.64 -0.61
CA GLN A 175 -18.29 -13.89 0.28
C GLN A 175 -17.22 -14.79 0.89
N TRP A 176 -17.57 -16.02 1.27
CA TRP A 176 -16.61 -17.00 1.77
C TRP A 176 -15.56 -17.35 0.70
N GLN A 177 -15.97 -17.55 -0.55
CA GLN A 177 -15.04 -17.77 -1.67
C GLN A 177 -14.05 -16.60 -1.83
N ARG A 178 -14.52 -15.36 -1.68
CA ARG A 178 -13.64 -14.17 -1.68
C ARG A 178 -12.67 -14.18 -0.49
N CYS A 179 -13.12 -14.53 0.71
CA CYS A 179 -12.24 -14.67 1.89
C CYS A 179 -11.15 -15.73 1.63
N VAL A 180 -11.56 -16.92 1.19
CA VAL A 180 -10.67 -18.05 0.87
C VAL A 180 -9.64 -17.66 -0.18
N SER A 181 -10.04 -16.98 -1.25
CA SER A 181 -9.14 -16.56 -2.31
C SER A 181 -8.14 -15.47 -1.87
N LEU A 182 -8.56 -14.54 -1.02
CA LEU A 182 -7.72 -13.42 -0.57
C LEU A 182 -6.73 -13.80 0.52
N PHE A 183 -7.14 -14.67 1.44
CA PHE A 183 -6.35 -15.08 2.61
C PHE A 183 -5.74 -16.48 2.50
N ALA A 184 -5.93 -17.17 1.36
CA ALA A 184 -5.48 -18.53 1.15
C ALA A 184 -5.93 -19.49 2.26
N ILE A 185 -7.21 -19.41 2.63
CA ILE A 185 -7.80 -20.25 3.69
C ILE A 185 -7.98 -21.68 3.16
N GLY A 186 -7.34 -22.64 3.83
CA GLY A 186 -7.33 -24.05 3.45
C GLY A 186 -6.23 -24.43 2.45
N ASP A 187 -6.13 -25.73 2.14
CA ASP A 187 -4.94 -26.29 1.47
C ASP A 187 -4.87 -26.10 -0.05
N MET A 188 -5.94 -25.61 -0.68
CA MET A 188 -6.05 -25.56 -2.15
C MET A 188 -5.72 -24.20 -2.77
N VAL A 189 -5.54 -23.16 -1.96
CA VAL A 189 -5.31 -21.80 -2.44
C VAL A 189 -3.90 -21.36 -2.06
N VAL A 190 -3.18 -20.83 -3.04
CA VAL A 190 -1.83 -20.32 -2.84
C VAL A 190 -1.89 -18.85 -2.45
N TRP A 191 -1.12 -18.46 -1.43
CA TRP A 191 -1.00 -17.07 -1.02
C TRP A 191 -0.46 -16.20 -2.16
N ASN A 192 -1.20 -15.14 -2.48
CA ASN A 192 -0.77 -14.13 -3.43
C ASN A 192 -0.35 -12.87 -2.67
N ASP A 193 0.95 -12.59 -2.65
CA ASP A 193 1.55 -11.46 -1.95
C ASP A 193 1.14 -10.10 -2.54
N GLU A 194 0.66 -10.06 -3.79
CA GLU A 194 0.24 -8.82 -4.47
C GLU A 194 -1.14 -8.32 -4.03
N LEU A 195 -1.95 -9.14 -3.33
CA LEU A 195 -3.34 -8.81 -2.97
C LEU A 195 -3.51 -8.03 -1.65
N VAL A 196 -2.49 -7.26 -1.25
CA VAL A 196 -2.45 -6.51 0.02
C VAL A 196 -3.64 -5.56 0.15
N LEU A 197 -3.90 -4.75 -0.88
CA LEU A 197 -5.00 -3.79 -0.88
C LEU A 197 -6.35 -4.49 -0.77
N GLN A 198 -6.55 -5.58 -1.51
CA GLN A 198 -7.82 -6.32 -1.54
C GLN A 198 -8.10 -7.00 -0.19
N ARG A 199 -7.07 -7.51 0.49
CA ARG A 199 -7.19 -8.03 1.86
C ARG A 199 -7.56 -6.92 2.83
N TYR A 200 -6.86 -5.77 2.79
CA TYR A 200 -7.21 -4.61 3.61
C TYR A 200 -8.66 -4.16 3.37
N GLU A 201 -9.09 -4.03 2.12
CA GLU A 201 -10.45 -3.61 1.77
C GLU A 201 -11.51 -4.62 2.23
N LEU A 202 -11.23 -5.93 2.17
CA LEU A 202 -12.13 -6.94 2.73
C LEU A 202 -12.26 -6.78 4.26
N LEU A 203 -11.14 -6.60 4.96
CA LEU A 203 -11.16 -6.43 6.42
C LEU A 203 -11.85 -5.11 6.80
N TYR A 204 -11.66 -4.04 6.04
CA TYR A 204 -12.37 -2.77 6.22
C TYR A 204 -13.88 -2.94 6.02
N GLU A 205 -14.31 -3.59 4.94
CA GLU A 205 -15.72 -3.91 4.67
C GLU A 205 -16.34 -4.76 5.79
N ALA A 206 -15.56 -5.68 6.37
CA ALA A 206 -15.99 -6.53 7.47
C ALA A 206 -16.00 -5.83 8.83
N GLY A 207 -15.55 -4.58 8.93
CA GLY A 207 -15.37 -3.89 10.20
C GLY A 207 -14.22 -4.47 11.05
N LEU A 208 -13.28 -5.19 10.45
CA LEU A 208 -12.24 -5.89 11.21
C LEU A 208 -10.98 -5.07 11.41
N VAL A 209 -10.87 -3.87 10.83
CA VAL A 209 -9.78 -2.92 11.10
C VAL A 209 -10.29 -1.74 11.94
N ALA A 210 -9.42 -1.15 12.76
CA ALA A 210 -9.78 -0.08 13.68
C ALA A 210 -10.40 1.14 12.96
N GLU A 211 -9.93 1.44 11.75
CA GLU A 211 -10.41 2.55 10.92
C GLU A 211 -11.85 2.37 10.43
N ALA A 212 -12.37 1.14 10.43
CA ALA A 212 -13.75 0.85 10.04
C ALA A 212 -14.77 1.13 11.16
N GLY A 213 -14.34 1.73 12.28
CA GLY A 213 -15.20 2.13 13.39
C GLY A 213 -15.51 1.02 14.39
N CYS A 214 -14.70 -0.04 14.44
CA CYS A 214 -14.92 -1.17 15.34
C CYS A 214 -14.22 -1.06 16.69
N ALA A 215 -14.85 -1.66 17.70
CA ALA A 215 -14.27 -1.76 19.03
C ALA A 215 -12.95 -2.56 18.97
N PRO A 216 -11.89 -2.13 19.69
CA PRO A 216 -10.58 -2.78 19.66
C PRO A 216 -10.62 -4.29 19.95
N GLU A 217 -11.62 -4.76 20.69
CA GLU A 217 -11.82 -6.18 21.03
C GLU A 217 -12.05 -7.09 19.82
N ASN A 218 -12.59 -6.57 18.73
CA ASN A 218 -12.85 -7.33 17.49
C ASN A 218 -11.99 -6.87 16.31
N ALA A 219 -11.09 -5.91 16.53
CA ALA A 219 -10.17 -5.45 15.51
C ALA A 219 -9.01 -6.46 15.37
N VAL A 220 -8.61 -6.73 14.13
CA VAL A 220 -7.42 -7.53 13.85
C VAL A 220 -6.17 -6.74 14.26
N PRO A 221 -5.07 -7.41 14.65
CA PRO A 221 -3.84 -6.72 15.01
C PRO A 221 -3.31 -5.81 13.88
N GLY A 222 -2.75 -4.67 14.26
CA GLY A 222 -2.06 -3.73 13.37
C GLY A 222 -2.37 -2.27 13.70
N GLN A 223 -1.38 -1.41 13.55
CA GLN A 223 -1.48 0.01 13.87
C GLN A 223 -2.41 0.75 12.91
N ALA A 224 -3.22 1.65 13.46
CA ALA A 224 -4.13 2.46 12.68
C ALA A 224 -3.42 3.69 12.07
N MET A 225 -3.88 4.12 10.90
CA MET A 225 -3.49 5.42 10.32
C MET A 225 -4.68 6.37 10.20
N HIS A 226 -4.42 7.66 10.14
CA HIS A 226 -5.45 8.67 9.92
C HIS A 226 -5.90 8.70 8.43
N HIS A 227 -7.18 9.04 8.23
CA HIS A 227 -7.83 9.07 6.92
C HIS A 227 -7.65 7.74 6.14
N ASP A 228 -7.32 7.79 4.85
CA ASP A 228 -7.07 6.62 4.00
C ASP A 228 -5.57 6.28 3.88
N HIS A 229 -4.70 6.78 4.75
CA HIS A 229 -3.25 6.55 4.64
C HIS A 229 -2.87 5.07 4.73
N ARG A 230 -3.56 4.28 5.58
CA ARG A 230 -3.33 2.82 5.64
C ARG A 230 -3.71 2.15 4.31
N ARG A 231 -4.82 2.56 3.69
CA ARG A 231 -5.22 2.10 2.35
C ARG A 231 -4.19 2.48 1.28
N ILE A 232 -3.65 3.69 1.33
CA ILE A 232 -2.58 4.16 0.44
C ILE A 232 -1.31 3.33 0.63
N LEU A 233 -0.94 3.01 1.87
CA LEU A 233 0.20 2.14 2.16
C LEU A 233 -0.02 0.73 1.60
N ALA A 234 -1.20 0.12 1.82
CA ALA A 234 -1.55 -1.17 1.23
C ALA A 234 -1.45 -1.16 -0.30
N THR A 235 -1.85 -0.05 -0.94
CA THR A 235 -1.70 0.17 -2.39
C THR A 235 -0.24 0.21 -2.80
N GLY A 236 0.61 0.93 -2.05
CA GLY A 236 2.05 1.02 -2.27
C GLY A 236 2.75 -0.34 -2.13
N MET A 237 2.40 -1.10 -1.09
CA MET A 237 2.90 -2.47 -0.86
C MET A 237 2.54 -3.40 -2.02
N ALA A 238 1.26 -3.44 -2.42
CA ALA A 238 0.79 -4.24 -3.55
C ALA A 238 1.53 -3.88 -4.85
N ARG A 239 1.69 -2.58 -5.13
CA ARG A 239 2.41 -2.11 -6.32
C ARG A 239 3.88 -2.49 -6.30
N LEU A 240 4.55 -2.34 -5.15
CA LEU A 240 5.96 -2.68 -5.03
C LEU A 240 6.17 -4.18 -5.22
N ARG A 241 5.38 -5.03 -4.55
CA ARG A 241 5.43 -6.50 -4.68
C ARG A 241 5.20 -6.96 -6.12
N ALA A 242 4.19 -6.41 -6.78
CA ALA A 242 3.97 -6.67 -8.20
C ALA A 242 5.18 -6.24 -9.04
N LYS A 243 5.80 -5.09 -8.77
CA LYS A 243 6.96 -4.62 -9.55
C LYS A 243 8.22 -5.45 -9.34
N ILE A 244 8.59 -5.80 -8.11
CA ILE A 244 9.83 -6.54 -7.83
C ILE A 244 9.84 -7.92 -8.48
N ARG A 245 8.66 -8.49 -8.79
CA ARG A 245 8.53 -9.77 -9.50
C ARG A 245 8.91 -9.70 -10.99
N TYR A 246 8.85 -8.54 -11.62
CA TYR A 246 9.04 -8.40 -13.08
C TYR A 246 10.02 -7.31 -13.49
N ARG A 247 10.42 -6.42 -12.58
CA ARG A 247 11.28 -5.28 -12.86
C ARG A 247 12.44 -5.21 -11.86
N PRO A 248 13.62 -4.71 -12.29
CA PRO A 248 14.79 -4.53 -11.42
C PRO A 248 14.63 -3.35 -10.43
N VAL A 249 13.40 -3.06 -9.95
CA VAL A 249 13.15 -1.93 -9.05
C VAL A 249 13.71 -2.17 -7.66
N VAL A 250 13.87 -3.44 -7.27
CA VAL A 250 14.42 -3.82 -5.95
C VAL A 250 15.82 -3.26 -5.73
N PHE A 251 16.61 -3.01 -6.77
CA PHE A 251 17.96 -2.46 -6.64
C PHE A 251 18.00 -1.00 -6.18
N GLU A 252 16.87 -0.28 -6.24
CA GLU A 252 16.74 1.05 -5.62
C GLU A 252 16.73 0.98 -4.08
N LEU A 253 16.45 -0.21 -3.53
CA LEU A 253 16.45 -0.50 -2.09
C LEU A 253 17.76 -1.18 -1.63
N MET A 254 18.61 -1.58 -2.58
CA MET A 254 19.87 -2.27 -2.29
C MET A 254 21.04 -1.27 -2.19
N PRO A 255 22.09 -1.59 -1.40
CA PRO A 255 23.38 -0.91 -1.50
C PRO A 255 24.00 -1.07 -2.89
N GLU A 256 25.07 -0.32 -3.18
CA GLU A 256 25.74 -0.37 -4.48
C GLU A 256 26.38 -1.72 -4.78
N GLU A 257 26.89 -2.38 -3.74
CA GLU A 257 27.41 -3.74 -3.79
C GLU A 257 26.68 -4.59 -2.76
N PHE A 258 26.26 -5.78 -3.17
CA PHE A 258 25.49 -6.69 -2.32
C PHE A 258 25.79 -8.14 -2.66
N THR A 259 25.53 -9.03 -1.70
CA THR A 259 25.51 -10.47 -1.94
C THR A 259 24.14 -10.93 -2.44
N LEU A 260 24.10 -12.06 -3.15
CA LEU A 260 22.82 -12.67 -3.55
C LEU A 260 21.95 -13.07 -2.34
N LEU A 261 22.58 -13.35 -1.19
CA LEU A 261 21.85 -13.64 0.03
C LEU A 261 21.14 -12.38 0.54
N GLN A 262 21.83 -11.24 0.59
CA GLN A 262 21.19 -9.96 0.95
C GLN A 262 20.03 -9.64 -0.01
N LEU A 263 20.22 -9.80 -1.32
CA LEU A 263 19.14 -9.58 -2.29
C LEU A 263 17.94 -10.52 -2.05
N GLN A 264 18.20 -11.80 -1.76
CA GLN A 264 17.13 -12.76 -1.44
C GLN A 264 16.37 -12.33 -0.18
N ARG A 265 17.08 -11.96 0.89
CA ARG A 265 16.47 -11.54 2.16
C ARG A 265 15.64 -10.28 2.00
N VAL A 266 16.15 -9.28 1.27
CA VAL A 266 15.38 -8.07 0.93
C VAL A 266 14.11 -8.43 0.18
N MET A 267 14.18 -9.30 -0.83
CA MET A 267 12.99 -9.74 -1.55
C MET A 267 11.99 -10.52 -0.67
N GLU A 268 12.46 -11.44 0.17
CA GLU A 268 11.64 -12.17 1.14
C GLU A 268 11.01 -11.24 2.17
N SER A 269 11.74 -10.21 2.58
CA SER A 269 11.27 -9.19 3.53
C SER A 269 10.16 -8.34 2.90
N LEU A 270 10.28 -8.00 1.61
CA LEU A 270 9.27 -7.23 0.90
C LEU A 270 8.02 -8.05 0.57
N SER A 271 8.19 -9.32 0.18
CA SER A 271 7.07 -10.21 -0.18
C SER A 271 6.34 -10.80 1.03
N GLY A 272 7.00 -10.86 2.20
CA GLY A 272 6.45 -11.50 3.39
C GLY A 272 6.38 -13.02 3.32
N ILE A 273 7.08 -13.63 2.35
CA ILE A 273 7.12 -15.08 2.15
C ILE A 273 8.55 -15.55 1.89
N HIS A 274 8.83 -16.83 2.18
CA HIS A 274 10.12 -17.43 1.87
C HIS A 274 10.31 -17.67 0.37
N ILE A 275 11.56 -17.60 -0.08
CA ILE A 275 11.95 -17.82 -1.47
C ILE A 275 12.94 -18.98 -1.54
N HIS A 276 12.72 -19.91 -2.47
CA HIS A 276 13.63 -21.04 -2.66
C HIS A 276 15.00 -20.58 -3.19
N LYS A 277 16.03 -20.70 -2.35
CA LYS A 277 17.40 -20.21 -2.59
C LYS A 277 18.00 -20.61 -3.94
N GLN A 278 17.88 -21.88 -4.33
CA GLN A 278 18.48 -22.36 -5.58
C GLN A 278 17.75 -21.83 -6.81
N ASN A 279 16.41 -21.74 -6.74
CA ASN A 279 15.59 -21.21 -7.84
C ASN A 279 15.85 -19.72 -8.02
N PHE A 280 15.94 -18.99 -6.91
CA PHE A 280 16.28 -17.58 -6.89
C PHE A 280 17.64 -17.31 -7.54
N ARG A 281 18.70 -18.00 -7.09
CA ARG A 281 20.04 -17.83 -7.66
C ARG A 281 20.08 -18.14 -9.15
N ARG A 282 19.46 -19.25 -9.58
CA ARG A 282 19.38 -19.61 -11.00
C ARG A 282 18.71 -18.52 -11.81
N LEU A 283 17.58 -18.00 -11.33
CA LEU A 283 16.83 -16.98 -12.04
C LEU A 283 17.60 -15.66 -12.16
N ILE A 284 18.16 -15.14 -11.07
CA ILE A 284 18.92 -13.88 -11.09
C ILE A 284 20.10 -13.97 -12.07
N MET A 285 20.81 -15.09 -12.07
CA MET A 285 21.92 -15.33 -13.01
C MET A 285 21.46 -15.43 -14.45
N GLN A 286 20.36 -16.14 -14.72
CA GLN A 286 19.77 -16.24 -16.06
C GLN A 286 19.30 -14.89 -16.60
N GLN A 287 18.80 -14.02 -15.72
CA GLN A 287 18.34 -12.71 -16.12
C GLN A 287 19.50 -11.74 -16.41
N GLN A 288 20.75 -12.04 -16.06
CA GLN A 288 21.91 -11.16 -16.28
C GLN A 288 21.69 -9.74 -15.72
N LEU A 289 20.95 -9.62 -14.60
CA LEU A 289 20.67 -8.33 -13.96
C LEU A 289 21.82 -7.84 -13.08
N VAL A 290 22.74 -8.74 -12.73
CA VAL A 290 23.82 -8.48 -11.80
C VAL A 290 25.14 -8.94 -12.39
N GLU A 291 26.20 -8.21 -12.07
CA GLU A 291 27.58 -8.54 -12.46
C GLU A 291 28.44 -8.75 -11.21
N GLU A 292 29.41 -9.68 -11.30
CA GLU A 292 30.37 -9.90 -10.21
C GLU A 292 31.36 -8.74 -10.16
N THR A 293 31.56 -8.16 -8.98
CA THR A 293 32.50 -7.04 -8.77
C THR A 293 33.93 -7.52 -8.53
N GLY A 294 34.12 -8.82 -8.32
CA GLY A 294 35.39 -9.41 -7.85
C GLY A 294 35.61 -9.29 -6.34
N GLY A 295 34.79 -8.50 -5.64
CA GLY A 295 34.80 -8.38 -4.18
C GLY A 295 34.20 -9.59 -3.47
N ILE A 296 34.57 -9.76 -2.20
CA ILE A 296 34.10 -10.84 -1.35
C ILE A 296 33.75 -10.27 0.03
N GLU A 297 32.61 -10.69 0.58
CA GLU A 297 32.18 -10.38 1.93
C GLU A 297 32.54 -11.56 2.86
N GLU A 298 33.50 -11.32 3.77
CA GLU A 298 34.04 -12.35 4.68
C GLU A 298 33.17 -12.52 5.95
N ASN A 299 32.45 -11.47 6.37
CA ASN A 299 31.62 -11.45 7.58
C ASN A 299 30.19 -12.01 7.36
N THR A 300 30.06 -13.16 6.71
CA THR A 300 28.76 -13.79 6.44
C THR A 300 28.40 -14.94 7.38
N GLY A 301 29.20 -15.17 8.44
CA GLY A 301 29.00 -16.28 9.38
C GLY A 301 29.25 -17.67 8.76
N GLY A 302 29.93 -17.72 7.60
CA GLY A 302 30.16 -18.94 6.82
C GLY A 302 31.20 -18.74 5.72
N ARG A 303 31.03 -19.44 4.58
CA ARG A 303 31.93 -19.28 3.43
C ARG A 303 31.82 -17.85 2.87
N PRO A 304 32.96 -17.22 2.50
CA PRO A 304 32.95 -15.87 1.94
C PRO A 304 32.01 -15.75 0.74
N ALA A 305 31.19 -14.70 0.73
CA ALA A 305 30.15 -14.50 -0.29
C ALA A 305 30.64 -13.51 -1.35
N ARG A 306 30.39 -13.79 -2.63
CA ARG A 306 30.75 -12.87 -3.72
C ARG A 306 29.87 -11.63 -3.71
N LEU A 307 30.48 -10.48 -3.98
CA LEU A 307 29.81 -9.21 -4.14
C LEU A 307 29.39 -8.99 -5.60
N TYR A 308 28.16 -8.53 -5.76
CA TYR A 308 27.53 -8.23 -7.03
C TYR A 308 27.11 -6.77 -7.07
N ARG A 309 27.03 -6.21 -8.27
CA ARG A 309 26.45 -4.89 -8.54
C ARG A 309 25.34 -5.03 -9.58
N PHE A 310 24.36 -4.13 -9.53
CA PHE A 310 23.33 -4.05 -10.56
C PHE A 310 23.90 -3.56 -11.90
N CYS A 311 23.62 -4.28 -12.98
CA CYS A 311 24.06 -3.90 -14.33
C CYS A 311 23.12 -2.83 -14.92
N GLY A 312 23.60 -1.58 -14.96
CA GLY A 312 22.80 -0.41 -15.39
C GLY A 312 22.34 -0.44 -16.85
N GLU A 313 23.06 -1.13 -17.75
CA GLU A 313 22.72 -1.22 -19.18
C GLU A 313 21.40 -1.98 -19.41
N VAL A 314 21.07 -2.93 -18.53
CA VAL A 314 19.81 -3.68 -18.59
C VAL A 314 18.60 -2.84 -18.12
N ARG A 315 18.83 -1.74 -17.40
CA ARG A 315 17.79 -0.80 -16.93
C ARG A 315 17.05 -0.13 -18.09
N GLN A 316 17.74 0.18 -19.19
CA GLN A 316 17.13 0.77 -20.38
C GLN A 316 16.55 -0.30 -21.32
N ALA A 317 17.23 -1.43 -21.49
CA ALA A 317 16.84 -2.46 -22.46
C ALA A 317 15.56 -3.26 -22.07
N ARG A 318 15.24 -3.39 -20.78
CA ARG A 318 14.14 -4.24 -20.29
C ARG A 318 12.95 -3.51 -19.70
N GLN A 319 12.74 -2.24 -20.05
CA GLN A 319 11.46 -1.57 -19.79
C GLN A 319 10.25 -2.33 -20.41
N PHE A 320 10.49 -3.30 -21.29
CA PHE A 320 9.48 -4.00 -22.11
C PHE A 320 9.39 -5.54 -21.96
N VAL A 321 10.18 -6.22 -21.12
CA VAL A 321 10.13 -7.70 -21.05
C VAL A 321 9.83 -8.17 -19.62
N GLY A 322 8.56 -8.52 -19.39
CA GLY A 322 8.09 -9.10 -18.14
C GLY A 322 8.42 -10.58 -18.05
N THR A 323 9.48 -10.94 -17.32
CA THR A 323 9.76 -12.33 -16.97
C THR A 323 9.49 -12.55 -15.48
N LYS A 324 8.58 -13.47 -15.16
CA LYS A 324 8.17 -13.82 -13.79
C LYS A 324 9.35 -14.31 -12.96
N ILE A 325 9.53 -13.79 -11.75
CA ILE A 325 10.22 -14.49 -10.68
C ILE A 325 9.30 -15.59 -10.15
N PRO A 326 9.61 -16.89 -10.32
CA PRO A 326 8.85 -17.97 -9.71
C PRO A 326 9.16 -17.95 -8.21
N LEU A 327 8.19 -17.52 -7.41
CA LEU A 327 8.21 -17.73 -5.97
C LEU A 327 7.64 -19.13 -5.74
N PHE A 328 8.36 -19.94 -4.96
CA PHE A 328 7.89 -21.25 -4.51
C PHE A 328 7.56 -21.09 -3.02
N GLN A 329 6.34 -21.44 -2.63
CA GLN A 329 5.97 -21.76 -1.26
C GLN A 329 5.70 -23.27 -1.18
N PRO A 330 5.99 -23.90 -0.03
CA PRO A 330 6.05 -25.36 0.14
C PRO A 330 4.81 -26.12 -0.34
#